data_AF-A0A957G8F8-F1
#
_entry.id   AF-A0A957G8F8-F1
#
_cell.length_a   1.000
_cell.length_b   1.000
_cell.length_c   1.000
_cell.angle_alpha   90.00
_cell.angle_beta   90.00
_cell.angle_gamma   90.00
#
_symmetry.space_group_name_H-M   'P 1'
#
loop_
_entity.id
_entity.type
_entity.pdbx_description
1 polymer ?
#
loop_
_entity_poly.entity_id
_entity_poly.type
_entity_poly.pdbx_seq_one_letter_code
_entity_poly.pdbx_strand_id
1 'polypeptide(L)'
;FGNSGESWTQSVRPANPDRPMRLMLVWTDAPGHGLGGSTPAWNNDLDLLVTLNSTTYLGNVFGSDGWSQTGGTADERNNTEGVFLPNVPNTTLTLQVVAANISSDGIPNQGDDTDQDFALVCYNCALGDPEPVLTAYKTASAANVTPGRVFTYTLASQVTLTGSHTAQTTLAD
;
A
#
# COMPACT_ATOMS: atom_id res chain seq x y z
N PHE A 1 -12.02 -1.23 -4.00
CA PHE A 1 -11.60 -2.62 -4.23
C PHE A 1 -12.78 -3.37 -4.80
N GLY A 2 -12.55 -4.24 -5.78
CA GLY A 2 -13.57 -5.13 -6.32
C GLY A 2 -13.48 -6.56 -5.79
N ASN A 3 -12.39 -6.93 -5.11
CA ASN A 3 -12.20 -8.29 -4.59
C ASN A 3 -11.36 -8.30 -3.31
N SER A 4 -11.53 -9.35 -2.51
CA SER A 4 -10.62 -9.69 -1.40
C SER A 4 -9.18 -9.91 -1.89
N GLY A 5 -8.21 -9.53 -1.08
CA GLY A 5 -6.78 -9.62 -1.38
C GLY A 5 -6.22 -8.46 -2.21
N GLU A 6 -7.07 -7.55 -2.70
CA GLU A 6 -6.60 -6.30 -3.32
C GLU A 6 -5.98 -5.38 -2.27
N SER A 7 -5.07 -4.50 -2.69
CA SER A 7 -4.52 -3.48 -1.81
C SER A 7 -4.21 -2.18 -2.54
N TRP A 8 -4.27 -1.09 -1.79
CA TRP A 8 -3.84 0.23 -2.20
C TRP A 8 -2.67 0.66 -1.32
N THR A 9 -1.67 1.32 -1.91
CA THR A 9 -0.44 1.70 -1.21
C THR A 9 -0.06 3.16 -1.51
N GLN A 10 0.46 3.86 -0.51
CA GLN A 10 0.98 5.21 -0.64
C GLN A 10 2.18 5.45 0.28
N SER A 11 3.25 6.03 -0.28
CA SER A 11 4.40 6.48 0.50
C SER A 11 4.15 7.88 1.07
N VAL A 12 4.40 8.06 2.37
CA VAL A 12 4.24 9.33 3.11
C VAL A 12 5.44 9.57 4.02
N ARG A 13 5.58 10.78 4.55
CA ARG A 13 6.55 11.12 5.61
C ARG A 13 5.95 12.16 6.56
N PRO A 14 6.49 12.37 7.77
CA PRO A 14 6.03 13.46 8.61
C PRO A 14 6.27 14.81 7.93
N ALA A 15 5.26 15.68 7.94
CA ALA A 15 5.40 17.07 7.50
C ALA A 15 6.24 17.89 8.51
N ASN A 16 6.07 17.59 9.80
CA ASN A 16 6.91 18.08 10.89
C ASN A 16 7.30 16.88 11.79
N PRO A 17 8.60 16.51 11.88
CA PRO A 17 9.05 15.34 12.64
C PRO A 17 8.93 15.51 14.17
N ASP A 18 8.74 16.74 14.66
CA ASP A 18 8.52 17.03 16.09
C ASP A 18 7.03 16.96 16.49
N ARG A 19 6.18 16.45 15.60
CA ARG A 19 4.73 16.32 15.82
C ARG A 19 4.26 14.89 15.52
N PRO A 20 3.21 14.43 16.21
CA PRO A 20 2.62 13.13 15.94
C PRO A 20 1.99 13.05 14.56
N MET A 21 2.04 11.85 13.99
CA MET A 21 1.27 11.47 12.81
C MET A 21 0.04 10.70 13.28
N ARG A 22 -1.13 11.02 12.69
CA ARG A 22 -2.38 10.31 12.95
C ARG A 22 -3.05 9.96 11.65
N LEU A 23 -3.30 8.68 11.45
CA LEU A 23 -3.90 8.13 10.26
C LEU A 23 -5.24 7.53 10.64
N MET A 24 -6.26 7.86 9.84
CA MET A 24 -7.60 7.31 9.98
C MET A 24 -8.07 6.81 8.62
N LEU A 25 -8.34 5.51 8.55
CA LEU A 25 -9.08 4.86 7.49
C LEU A 25 -10.55 4.80 7.90
N VAL A 26 -11.45 5.10 6.97
CA VAL A 26 -12.90 4.94 7.15
C VAL A 26 -13.53 4.42 5.87
N TRP A 27 -14.58 3.62 6.00
CA TRP A 27 -15.42 3.21 4.87
C TRP A 27 -16.89 3.16 5.25
N THR A 28 -17.76 3.31 4.26
CA THR A 28 -19.19 3.03 4.45
C THR A 28 -19.39 1.57 4.12
N ASP A 29 -19.50 0.73 5.15
CA ASP A 29 -19.75 -0.70 4.97
C ASP A 29 -21.16 -0.95 4.42
N ALA A 30 -21.32 -2.07 3.73
CA ALA A 30 -22.63 -2.51 3.26
C ALA A 30 -23.58 -2.72 4.45
N PRO A 31 -24.91 -2.51 4.29
CA PRO A 31 -25.87 -2.75 5.37
C PRO A 31 -25.78 -4.17 5.94
N GLY A 32 -25.55 -4.27 7.25
CA GLY A 32 -25.59 -5.55 7.95
C GLY A 32 -26.95 -6.25 7.85
N HIS A 33 -26.96 -7.56 8.06
CA HIS A 33 -28.14 -8.42 7.89
C HIS A 33 -29.35 -8.11 8.81
N GLY A 34 -29.23 -7.20 9.79
CA GLY A 34 -30.35 -6.69 10.60
C GLY A 34 -30.97 -7.65 11.62
N LEU A 35 -30.34 -8.80 11.93
CA LEU A 35 -30.89 -9.81 12.86
C LEU A 35 -30.67 -9.43 14.33
N GLY A 36 -29.75 -8.50 14.61
CA GLY A 36 -29.41 -8.05 15.97
C GLY A 36 -28.73 -9.12 16.84
N GLY A 37 -28.70 -8.88 18.15
CA GLY A 37 -28.12 -9.82 19.12
C GLY A 37 -26.60 -9.92 19.04
N SER A 38 -26.08 -11.15 18.93
CA SER A 38 -24.64 -11.43 18.84
C SER A 38 -24.18 -11.72 17.41
N THR A 39 -25.04 -11.53 16.41
CA THR A 39 -24.65 -11.78 15.02
C THR A 39 -23.85 -10.59 14.49
N PRO A 40 -22.63 -10.80 13.95
CA PRO A 40 -21.82 -9.76 13.34
C PRO A 40 -22.57 -8.98 12.26
N ALA A 41 -22.56 -7.66 12.37
CA ALA A 41 -23.25 -6.78 11.42
C ALA A 41 -22.30 -6.13 10.39
N TRP A 42 -20.99 -6.33 10.54
CA TRP A 42 -19.97 -5.89 9.58
C TRP A 42 -19.86 -6.92 8.44
N ASN A 43 -19.71 -6.44 7.20
CA ASN A 43 -19.67 -7.26 6.00
C ASN A 43 -18.30 -7.21 5.32
N ASN A 44 -17.83 -6.00 5.00
CA ASN A 44 -16.54 -5.79 4.35
C ASN A 44 -15.47 -5.42 5.38
N ASP A 45 -14.30 -6.00 5.20
CA ASP A 45 -13.15 -5.90 6.10
C ASP A 45 -11.96 -5.29 5.36
N LEU A 46 -11.53 -4.11 5.83
CA LEU A 46 -10.37 -3.39 5.30
C LEU A 46 -9.35 -3.17 6.42
N ASP A 47 -8.11 -3.58 6.18
CA ASP A 47 -7.01 -3.39 7.14
C ASP A 47 -6.14 -2.19 6.74
N LEU A 48 -5.89 -1.29 7.68
CA LEU A 48 -4.89 -0.24 7.63
C LEU A 48 -3.56 -0.78 8.18
N LEU A 49 -2.55 -0.81 7.31
CA LEU A 49 -1.18 -1.14 7.67
C LEU A 49 -0.31 0.10 7.46
N VAL A 50 0.48 0.45 8.47
CA VAL A 50 1.49 1.51 8.38
C VAL A 50 2.85 0.93 8.68
N THR A 51 3.74 0.92 7.68
CA THR A 51 5.07 0.37 7.83
C THR A 51 6.11 1.48 7.88
N LEU A 52 6.88 1.51 8.98
CA LEU A 52 8.04 2.36 9.19
C LEU A 52 9.28 1.46 9.28
N ASN A 53 10.17 1.55 8.30
CA ASN A 53 11.30 0.63 8.14
C ASN A 53 10.81 -0.83 8.06
N SER A 54 11.20 -1.70 9.00
CA SER A 54 10.75 -3.10 9.08
C SER A 54 9.65 -3.32 10.12
N THR A 55 9.04 -2.25 10.62
CA THR A 55 8.02 -2.29 11.66
C THR A 55 6.67 -1.93 11.09
N THR A 56 5.67 -2.79 11.27
CA THR A 56 4.30 -2.57 10.82
C THR A 56 3.37 -2.37 12.00
N TYR A 57 2.54 -1.33 11.91
CA TYR A 57 1.46 -1.01 12.82
C TYR A 57 0.15 -1.32 12.13
N LEU A 58 -0.71 -2.10 12.79
CA LEU A 58 -2.05 -2.43 12.31
C LEU A 58 -3.05 -1.42 12.88
N GLY A 59 -4.14 -1.19 12.16
CA GLY A 59 -5.26 -0.39 12.62
C GLY A 59 -5.78 -0.85 13.98
N ASN A 60 -6.10 0.11 14.83
CA ASN A 60 -6.72 -0.11 16.15
C ASN A 60 -5.91 -0.92 17.16
N VAL A 61 -4.66 -1.27 16.85
CA VAL A 61 -3.72 -1.85 17.83
C VAL A 61 -3.09 -0.74 18.66
N PHE A 62 -3.73 -0.39 19.79
CA PHE A 62 -3.29 0.67 20.70
C PHE A 62 -2.83 0.15 22.06
N GLY A 63 -1.78 0.78 22.58
CA GLY A 63 -1.34 0.63 23.96
C GLY A 63 -2.25 1.37 24.95
N SER A 64 -2.02 1.13 26.24
CA SER A 64 -2.69 1.87 27.32
C SER A 64 -2.35 3.37 27.35
N ASP A 65 -1.30 3.78 26.62
CA ASP A 65 -0.88 5.17 26.41
C ASP A 65 -1.57 5.85 25.22
N GLY A 66 -2.42 5.12 24.48
CA GLY A 66 -3.14 5.63 23.32
C GLY A 66 -2.31 5.75 22.04
N TRP A 67 -1.09 5.21 22.03
CA TRP A 67 -0.23 5.13 20.84
C TRP A 67 -0.30 3.76 20.19
N SER A 68 -0.08 3.70 18.89
CA SER A 68 -0.08 2.44 18.17
C SER A 68 1.09 1.56 18.61
N GLN A 69 0.81 0.27 18.76
CA GLN A 69 1.78 -0.75 19.10
C GLN A 69 1.93 -1.77 17.97
N THR A 70 3.03 -2.48 17.98
CA THR A 70 3.32 -3.55 17.02
C THR A 70 2.78 -4.88 17.53
N GLY A 71 2.58 -5.83 16.61
CA GLY A 71 1.94 -7.10 16.93
C GLY A 71 0.42 -6.96 16.98
N GLY A 72 -0.24 -7.82 17.75
CA GLY A 72 -1.70 -7.88 17.78
C GLY A 72 -2.28 -8.58 16.55
N THR A 73 -3.54 -8.29 16.27
CA THR A 73 -4.31 -8.79 15.12
C THR A 73 -4.99 -7.62 14.44
N ALA A 74 -5.23 -7.72 13.14
CA ALA A 74 -6.03 -6.73 12.42
C ALA A 74 -7.47 -6.68 12.96
N ASP A 75 -8.15 -5.54 12.78
CA ASP A 75 -9.48 -5.30 13.35
C ASP A 75 -10.57 -5.61 12.33
N GLU A 76 -11.01 -6.86 12.34
CA GLU A 76 -12.05 -7.37 11.44
C GLU A 76 -13.45 -6.74 11.62
N ARG A 77 -13.65 -5.83 12.59
CA ARG A 77 -14.99 -5.43 13.06
C ARG A 77 -15.35 -3.98 12.77
N ASN A 78 -14.39 -3.08 12.85
CA ASN A 78 -14.66 -1.65 12.83
C ASN A 78 -14.44 -1.09 11.43
N ASN A 79 -15.45 -0.41 10.87
CA ASN A 79 -15.31 0.33 9.62
C ASN A 79 -14.50 1.64 9.73
N THR A 80 -13.73 1.75 10.79
CA THR A 80 -12.82 2.84 11.09
C THR A 80 -11.58 2.27 11.74
N GLU A 81 -10.42 2.50 11.13
CA GLU A 81 -9.14 2.04 11.66
C GLU A 81 -8.16 3.19 11.83
N GLY A 82 -7.55 3.26 13.01
CA GLY A 82 -6.60 4.31 13.38
C GLY A 82 -5.18 3.80 13.61
N VAL A 83 -4.19 4.55 13.14
CA VAL A 83 -2.78 4.39 13.53
C VAL A 83 -2.21 5.73 14.00
N PHE A 84 -1.76 5.80 15.27
CA PHE A 84 -1.21 7.01 15.88
C PHE A 84 0.25 6.80 16.29
N LEU A 85 1.14 7.62 15.72
CA LEU A 85 2.58 7.55 15.94
C LEU A 85 3.05 8.84 16.64
N PRO A 86 3.76 8.75 17.79
CA PRO A 86 4.08 9.91 18.62
C PRO A 86 5.10 10.85 17.97
N ASN A 87 6.30 10.34 17.67
CA ASN A 87 7.33 11.06 16.93
C ASN A 87 7.85 10.12 15.86
N VAL A 88 7.73 10.55 14.61
CA VAL A 88 8.23 9.79 13.46
C VAL A 88 9.46 10.53 12.94
N PRO A 89 10.63 9.87 12.85
CA PRO A 89 11.80 10.46 12.20
C PRO A 89 11.43 10.92 10.78
N ASN A 90 12.19 11.86 10.21
CA ASN A 90 11.98 12.31 8.82
C ASN A 90 12.39 11.21 7.81
N THR A 91 11.60 10.15 7.77
CA THR A 91 11.76 8.91 7.03
C THR A 91 10.43 8.59 6.36
N THR A 92 10.50 8.02 5.16
CA THR A 92 9.32 7.56 4.43
C THR A 92 8.69 6.35 5.13
N LEU A 93 7.36 6.35 5.20
CA LEU A 93 6.50 5.27 5.66
C LEU A 93 5.67 4.79 4.47
N THR A 94 5.35 3.50 4.47
CA THR A 94 4.41 2.91 3.52
C THR A 94 3.07 2.76 4.20
N LEU A 95 2.05 3.43 3.68
CA LEU A 95 0.66 3.22 4.04
C LEU A 95 0.07 2.19 3.10
N GLN A 96 -0.66 1.22 3.64
CA GLN A 96 -1.36 0.23 2.85
C GLN A 96 -2.77 0.07 3.41
N VAL A 97 -3.76 -0.01 2.51
CA VAL A 97 -5.12 -0.43 2.82
C VAL A 97 -5.32 -1.76 2.10
N VAL A 98 -5.65 -2.82 2.84
CA VAL A 98 -5.84 -4.18 2.31
C VAL A 98 -7.31 -4.52 2.37
N ALA A 99 -7.87 -5.01 1.27
CA ALA A 99 -9.18 -5.62 1.24
C ALA A 99 -9.13 -7.03 1.82
N ALA A 100 -9.08 -7.18 3.14
CA ALA A 100 -8.96 -8.48 3.80
C ALA A 100 -10.12 -9.42 3.40
N ASN A 101 -11.34 -8.88 3.38
CA ASN A 101 -12.52 -9.59 2.92
C ASN A 101 -13.57 -8.62 2.34
N ILE A 102 -13.89 -8.74 1.06
CA ILE A 102 -15.01 -8.05 0.41
C ILE A 102 -16.09 -9.10 0.13
N SER A 103 -17.20 -9.02 0.86
CA SER A 103 -18.27 -10.01 0.80
C SER A 103 -19.64 -9.42 0.50
N SER A 104 -19.73 -8.09 0.35
CA SER A 104 -20.96 -7.38 0.06
C SER A 104 -20.73 -6.10 -0.76
N ASP A 105 -21.81 -5.58 -1.34
CA ASP A 105 -21.85 -4.34 -2.15
C ASP A 105 -21.83 -3.11 -1.23
N GLY A 106 -20.64 -2.54 -1.06
CA GLY A 106 -20.41 -1.30 -0.33
C GLY A 106 -20.64 -0.05 -1.18
N ILE A 107 -20.72 -0.17 -2.51
CA ILE A 107 -20.92 0.94 -3.45
C ILE A 107 -22.13 0.67 -4.38
N PRO A 108 -23.36 0.88 -3.91
CA PRO A 108 -24.55 0.53 -4.68
C PRO A 108 -24.60 1.19 -6.06
N ASN A 109 -24.96 0.38 -7.07
CA ASN A 109 -25.04 0.75 -8.49
C ASN A 109 -23.70 1.02 -9.19
N GLN A 110 -22.59 0.61 -8.58
CA GLN A 110 -21.27 0.60 -9.19
C GLN A 110 -20.71 -0.83 -9.12
N GLY A 111 -19.79 -1.18 -10.03
CA GLY A 111 -19.10 -2.48 -9.93
C GLY A 111 -20.00 -3.71 -10.10
N ASP A 112 -19.68 -4.75 -9.36
CA ASP A 112 -20.43 -6.01 -9.24
C ASP A 112 -21.07 -6.12 -7.84
N ASP A 113 -21.52 -7.31 -7.44
CA ASP A 113 -22.22 -7.50 -6.17
C ASP A 113 -21.27 -7.48 -4.93
N THR A 114 -19.96 -7.26 -5.12
CA THR A 114 -18.96 -7.20 -4.04
C THR A 114 -17.91 -6.13 -4.29
N ASP A 115 -18.10 -4.94 -3.70
CA ASP A 115 -17.11 -3.88 -3.77
C ASP A 115 -17.05 -3.01 -2.50
N GLN A 116 -15.96 -2.25 -2.37
CA GLN A 116 -15.78 -1.34 -1.25
C GLN A 116 -14.85 -0.18 -1.62
N ASP A 117 -15.30 1.05 -1.42
CA ASP A 117 -14.44 2.23 -1.42
C ASP A 117 -14.00 2.58 0.01
N PHE A 118 -13.08 3.53 0.12
CA PHE A 118 -12.64 4.02 1.42
C PHE A 118 -12.19 5.48 1.31
N ALA A 119 -12.14 6.15 2.46
CA ALA A 119 -11.46 7.42 2.62
C ALA A 119 -10.33 7.26 3.66
N LEU A 120 -9.22 7.94 3.40
CA LEU A 120 -8.07 7.96 4.30
C LEU A 120 -7.66 9.41 4.56
N VAL A 121 -7.48 9.74 5.84
CA VAL A 121 -6.93 11.03 6.26
C VAL A 121 -5.64 10.79 7.04
N CYS A 122 -4.60 11.54 6.70
CA CYS A 122 -3.39 11.60 7.52
C CYS A 122 -3.11 13.03 8.00
N TYR A 123 -3.13 13.20 9.32
CA TYR A 123 -2.66 14.40 9.98
C TYR A 123 -1.13 14.39 10.09
N ASN A 124 -0.51 15.54 9.79
CA ASN A 124 0.95 15.73 9.77
C ASN A 124 1.67 14.84 8.75
N CYS A 125 1.02 14.41 7.66
CA CYS A 125 1.69 13.80 6.52
C CYS A 125 2.08 14.83 5.45
N ALA A 126 3.25 14.62 4.85
CA ALA A 126 3.57 15.05 3.49
C ALA A 126 3.66 13.80 2.61
N LEU A 127 3.40 13.95 1.30
CA LEU A 127 3.68 12.87 0.35
C LEU A 127 5.16 12.49 0.44
N GLY A 128 5.42 11.19 0.53
CA GLY A 128 6.77 10.65 0.46
C GLY A 128 7.30 10.87 -0.95
N ASP A 129 8.62 10.86 -1.09
CA ASP A 129 9.20 10.73 -2.42
C ASP A 129 8.65 9.45 -3.06
N PRO A 130 8.27 9.45 -4.35
CA PRO A 130 7.80 8.25 -5.00
C PRO A 130 8.86 7.15 -4.81
N GLU A 131 8.42 5.93 -4.51
CA GLU A 131 9.32 4.77 -4.45
C GLU A 131 10.22 4.79 -5.70
N PRO A 132 11.54 4.57 -5.57
CA PRO A 132 12.42 4.55 -6.72
C PRO A 132 11.98 3.41 -7.65
N VAL A 133 11.30 3.76 -8.75
CA VAL A 133 10.90 2.79 -9.77
C VAL A 133 12.15 2.40 -10.56
N LEU A 134 12.66 1.19 -10.32
CA LEU A 134 13.67 0.59 -11.17
C LEU A 134 13.02 0.22 -12.51
N THR A 135 13.31 1.00 -13.56
CA THR A 135 12.91 0.65 -14.92
C THR A 135 14.12 0.13 -15.69
N ALA A 136 14.01 -1.08 -16.23
CA ALA A 136 15.02 -1.68 -17.10
C ALA A 136 14.51 -1.71 -18.54
N TYR A 137 15.26 -1.11 -19.46
CA TYR A 137 14.96 -1.17 -20.89
C TYR A 137 15.97 -2.09 -21.60
N LYS A 138 15.47 -2.95 -22.50
CA LYS A 138 16.30 -3.73 -23.42
C LYS A 138 16.15 -3.15 -24.82
N THR A 139 17.17 -2.42 -25.27
CA THR A 139 17.24 -1.92 -26.65
C THR A 139 18.19 -2.78 -27.46
N ALA A 140 17.70 -3.34 -28.56
CA ALA A 140 18.53 -3.96 -29.59
C ALA A 140 18.58 -3.02 -30.80
N SER A 141 19.79 -2.72 -31.28
CA SER A 141 19.98 -2.03 -32.55
C SER A 141 20.85 -2.90 -33.46
N ALA A 142 20.51 -2.90 -34.75
CA ALA A 142 21.30 -3.56 -35.78
C ALA A 142 21.76 -2.50 -36.79
N ALA A 143 23.06 -2.42 -37.02
CA ALA A 143 23.63 -1.63 -38.09
C ALA A 143 23.92 -2.52 -39.31
N ASN A 144 23.72 -2.00 -40.52
CA ASN A 144 24.09 -2.67 -41.79
C ASN A 144 23.41 -4.03 -42.03
N VAL A 145 22.08 -4.08 -41.98
CA VAL A 145 21.29 -5.32 -42.22
C VAL A 145 21.14 -5.58 -43.73
N THR A 146 21.64 -6.73 -44.22
CA THR A 146 21.54 -7.17 -45.63
C THR A 146 20.88 -8.55 -45.71
N PRO A 147 19.77 -8.75 -46.46
CA PRO A 147 19.04 -10.02 -46.48
C PRO A 147 19.92 -11.26 -46.70
N GLY A 148 19.78 -12.26 -45.83
CA GLY A 148 20.48 -13.56 -45.95
C GLY A 148 21.83 -13.68 -45.22
N ARG A 149 22.22 -12.74 -44.34
CA ARG A 149 23.41 -12.86 -43.48
C ARG A 149 23.08 -12.91 -42.00
N VAL A 150 23.97 -13.52 -41.22
CA VAL A 150 24.00 -13.43 -39.76
C VAL A 150 24.50 -12.04 -39.37
N PHE A 151 23.81 -11.38 -38.43
CA PHE A 151 24.24 -10.10 -37.88
C PHE A 151 24.52 -10.24 -36.39
N THR A 152 25.45 -9.43 -35.90
CA THR A 152 25.74 -9.27 -34.48
C THR A 152 24.94 -8.09 -33.95
N TYR A 153 24.21 -8.27 -32.85
CA TYR A 153 23.56 -7.19 -32.12
C TYR A 153 24.26 -7.00 -30.77
N THR A 154 24.32 -5.77 -30.29
CA THR A 154 24.76 -5.45 -28.92
C THR A 154 23.52 -5.22 -28.06
N LEU A 155 23.40 -5.96 -26.96
CA LEU A 155 22.41 -5.68 -25.92
C LEU A 155 23.02 -4.68 -24.94
N ALA A 156 22.42 -3.50 -24.83
CA ALA A 156 22.71 -2.57 -23.74
C ALA A 156 21.55 -2.61 -22.75
N SER A 157 21.85 -2.76 -21.46
CA SER A 157 20.93 -2.47 -20.36
C SER A 157 21.33 -1.13 -19.74
N GLN A 158 20.33 -0.26 -19.54
CA GLN A 158 20.51 0.98 -18.79
C GLN A 158 19.60 0.94 -17.57
N VAL A 159 20.17 1.22 -16.40
CA VAL A 159 19.48 1.33 -15.12
C VAL A 159 19.64 2.76 -14.63
N THR A 160 18.55 3.49 -14.50
CA THR A 160 18.55 4.84 -13.92
C THR A 160 18.04 4.76 -12.50
N LEU A 161 18.90 5.07 -11.53
CA LEU A 161 18.57 5.12 -10.11
C LEU A 161 18.91 6.51 -9.57
N THR A 162 18.04 7.08 -8.74
CA THR A 162 18.35 8.26 -7.92
C THR A 162 19.00 7.80 -6.61
N GLY A 163 20.20 8.32 -6.29
CA GLY A 163 20.96 7.96 -5.08
C GLY A 163 22.15 7.02 -5.32
N SER A 164 22.81 6.57 -4.25
CA SER A 164 23.95 5.65 -4.32
C SER A 164 23.47 4.21 -4.22
N HIS A 165 23.68 3.42 -5.27
CA HIS A 165 23.23 2.03 -5.36
C HIS A 165 24.32 1.14 -5.95
N THR A 166 24.34 -0.13 -5.55
CA THR A 166 25.21 -1.16 -6.14
C THR A 166 24.37 -2.01 -7.09
N ALA A 167 24.68 -1.98 -8.39
CA ALA A 167 24.02 -2.82 -9.39
C ALA A 167 24.89 -4.02 -9.75
N GLN A 168 24.33 -5.23 -9.73
CA GLN A 168 24.97 -6.44 -10.23
C GLN A 168 24.20 -6.92 -11.46
N THR A 169 24.88 -6.98 -12.60
CA THR A 169 24.32 -7.58 -13.83
C THR A 169 24.94 -8.96 -14.01
N THR A 170 24.12 -10.01 -14.01
CA THR A 170 24.54 -11.37 -14.32
C THR A 170 23.98 -11.74 -15.69
N LEU A 171 24.85 -12.03 -16.65
CA LEU A 171 24.46 -12.67 -17.89
C LEU A 171 24.46 -14.18 -17.61
N ALA A 172 23.29 -14.82 -17.71
CA ALA A 172 23.20 -16.28 -17.73
C ALA A 172 23.26 -16.72 -19.20
N ASP A 173 24.18 -17.66 -19.48
CA ASP A 173 24.33 -18.31 -20.78
C ASP A 173 23.17 -19.28 -21.09
#